data_AF-A0A6B3GNW5-F1
#
_entry.id   AF-A0A6B3GNW5-F1
#
_cell.length_a   1.000
_cell.length_b   1.000
_cell.length_c   1.000
_cell.angle_alpha   90.00
_cell.angle_beta   90.00
_cell.angle_gamma   90.00
#
_symmetry.space_group_name_H-M   'P 1'
#
loop_
_entity.id
_entity.type
_entity.pdbx_description
1 polymer ?
#
loop_
_entity_poly.entity_id
_entity_poly.type
_entity_poly.pdbx_seq_one_letter_code
_entity_poly.pdbx_strand_id
1 'polypeptide(L)'
;FVADGESTGIVLDRKAFVLRKRAEREAGVYFPSLSARTLVYKGMLTTGQLEPFFPDLSDRRFASTVALVHSRFSTNTFPSWPLA
;
A
#
# COMPACT_ATOMS: atom_id res chain seq x y z
N PHE A 1 -7.43 -10.67 1.13
CA PHE A 1 -8.41 -10.06 2.05
C PHE A 1 -8.33 -10.77 3.39
N VAL A 2 -8.41 -10.03 4.51
CA VAL A 2 -8.26 -10.56 5.88
C VAL A 2 -9.43 -10.06 6.72
N ALA A 3 -10.02 -10.93 7.53
CA ALA A 3 -10.99 -10.59 8.56
C ALA A 3 -10.78 -11.55 9.74
N ASP A 4 -10.97 -11.06 10.97
CA ASP A 4 -10.91 -11.88 12.18
C ASP A 4 -12.31 -12.17 12.75
N GLY A 5 -13.37 -11.78 12.03
CA GLY A 5 -14.77 -12.01 12.40
C GLY A 5 -15.31 -11.11 13.51
N GLU A 6 -14.46 -10.38 14.22
CA GLU A 6 -14.83 -9.65 15.44
C GLU A 6 -14.42 -8.17 15.42
N SER A 7 -13.25 -7.85 14.88
CA SER A 7 -12.66 -6.51 14.96
C SER A 7 -12.94 -5.69 13.71
N THR A 8 -13.25 -4.41 13.90
CA THR A 8 -13.45 -3.46 12.80
C THR A 8 -12.71 -2.14 13.05
N GLY A 9 -12.61 -1.31 12.01
CA GLY A 9 -12.05 0.04 12.09
C GLY A 9 -10.63 0.07 12.69
N ILE A 10 -10.42 0.97 13.65
CA ILE A 10 -9.10 1.20 14.25
C ILE A 10 -8.60 -0.01 15.06
N VAL A 11 -9.49 -0.84 15.59
CA VAL A 11 -9.11 -2.03 16.35
C VAL A 11 -8.47 -3.07 15.42
N LEU A 12 -9.10 -3.29 14.25
CA LEU A 12 -8.55 -4.16 13.22
C LEU A 12 -7.21 -3.60 12.69
N ASP A 13 -7.14 -2.30 12.42
CA ASP A 13 -5.90 -1.67 11.93
C ASP A 13 -4.74 -1.76 12.93
N ARG A 14 -5.02 -1.72 14.24
CA ARG A 14 -4.00 -1.95 15.28
C ARG A 14 -3.43 -3.37 15.21
N LYS A 15 -4.28 -4.39 15.05
CA LYS A 15 -3.85 -5.78 14.88
C LYS A 15 -3.03 -5.94 13.59
N ALA A 16 -3.53 -5.37 12.49
CA ALA A 16 -2.88 -5.37 11.19
C ALA A 16 -1.49 -4.72 11.24
N PHE A 17 -1.34 -3.61 11.98
CA PHE A 17 -0.05 -2.95 12.20
C PHE A 17 0.96 -3.88 12.88
N VAL A 18 0.57 -4.53 13.99
CA VAL A 18 1.47 -5.45 14.72
C VAL A 18 1.87 -6.62 13.82
N LEU A 19 0.91 -7.21 13.10
CA LEU A 19 1.17 -8.29 12.14
C LEU A 19 2.18 -7.85 11.07
N ARG A 20 1.97 -6.68 10.46
CA ARG A 20 2.87 -6.12 9.45
C ARG A 20 4.28 -5.95 10.01
N LYS A 21 4.43 -5.37 11.20
CA LYS A 21 5.75 -5.17 11.83
C LYS A 21 6.47 -6.47 12.14
N ARG A 22 5.75 -7.52 12.53
CA ARG A 22 6.34 -8.86 12.75
C ARG A 22 6.74 -9.51 11.43
N ALA A 23 5.85 -9.51 10.43
CA ALA A 23 6.15 -10.09 9.12
C ALA A 23 7.34 -9.41 8.42
N GLU A 24 7.47 -8.09 8.54
CA GLU A 24 8.64 -7.35 8.06
C GLU A 24 9.95 -7.81 8.72
N ARG A 25 9.93 -8.05 10.05
CA ARG A 25 11.13 -8.39 10.83
C ARG A 25 11.52 -9.86 10.71
N GLU A 26 10.53 -10.74 10.76
CA GLU A 26 10.73 -12.18 10.93
C GLU A 26 10.72 -12.92 9.59
N ALA A 27 10.00 -12.41 8.58
CA ALA A 27 9.86 -13.05 7.28
C ALA A 27 10.43 -12.22 6.12
N GLY A 28 10.94 -11.01 6.38
CA GLY A 28 11.49 -10.13 5.34
C GLY A 28 10.45 -9.67 4.30
N VAL A 29 9.16 -9.74 4.65
CA VAL A 29 8.06 -9.41 3.72
C VAL A 29 7.83 -7.90 3.72
N TYR A 30 7.63 -7.33 2.54
CA TYR A 30 7.30 -5.93 2.36
C TYR A 30 5.79 -5.75 2.08
N PHE A 31 5.13 -4.91 2.87
CA PHE A 31 3.75 -4.49 2.66
C PHE A 31 3.70 -2.99 2.37
N PRO A 32 3.28 -2.56 1.16
CA PRO A 32 3.00 -1.14 0.89
C PRO A 32 1.97 -0.54 1.86
N SER A 33 0.97 -1.34 2.22
CA SER A 33 -0.03 -1.04 3.24
C SER A 33 -0.66 -2.34 3.74
N LEU A 34 -1.08 -2.37 5.00
CA LEU A 34 -1.95 -3.41 5.55
C LEU A 34 -2.93 -2.76 6.53
N SER A 35 -4.07 -2.31 6.01
CA SER A 35 -5.13 -1.60 6.73
C SER A 35 -6.46 -1.82 6.00
N ALA A 36 -7.57 -1.77 6.74
CA ALA A 36 -8.92 -1.79 6.17
C ALA A 36 -9.38 -0.41 5.66
N ARG A 37 -8.60 0.65 5.91
CA ARG A 37 -8.97 2.06 5.66
C ARG A 37 -8.02 2.80 4.72
N THR A 38 -6.82 2.28 4.53
CA THR A 38 -5.79 2.92 3.71
C THR A 38 -5.08 1.88 2.86
N LEU A 39 -5.07 2.14 1.55
CA LEU A 39 -4.38 1.33 0.55
C LEU A 39 -3.32 2.19 -0.15
N VAL A 40 -2.16 1.60 -0.41
CA VAL A 40 -1.06 2.24 -1.13
C VAL A 40 -0.81 1.50 -2.44
N TYR A 41 -1.06 2.19 -3.55
CA TYR A 41 -0.60 1.78 -4.88
C TYR A 41 0.71 2.53 -5.16
N LYS A 42 1.82 1.79 -5.24
CA LYS A 42 3.14 2.35 -5.53
C LYS A 42 3.92 1.43 -6.43
N GLY A 43 4.80 2.02 -7.23
CA GLY A 43 5.66 1.28 -8.14
C GLY A 43 6.75 2.18 -8.69
N MET A 44 7.69 1.56 -9.40
CA MET A 44 8.77 2.26 -10.09
C MET A 44 8.30 2.58 -11.49
N LEU A 45 7.45 3.60 -11.56
CA LEU A 45 6.69 3.96 -12.73
C LEU A 45 6.82 5.47 -12.93
N THR A 46 6.78 5.91 -14.18
CA THR A 46 6.48 7.32 -14.46
C THR A 46 5.01 7.60 -14.15
N THR A 47 4.67 8.87 -13.90
CA THR A 47 3.29 9.26 -13.54
C THR A 47 2.26 8.79 -14.57
N GLY A 48 2.58 8.86 -15.86
CA GLY A 48 1.68 8.42 -16.94
C GLY A 48 1.50 6.91 -17.04
N GLN A 49 2.35 6.12 -16.38
CA GLN A 49 2.25 4.65 -16.35
C GLN A 49 1.43 4.13 -15.17
N LEU A 50 1.10 4.97 -14.19
CA LEU A 50 0.44 4.54 -12.95
C LEU A 50 -0.92 3.90 -13.22
N GLU A 51 -1.78 4.59 -13.97
CA GLU A 51 -3.14 4.14 -14.27
C GLU A 51 -3.17 2.90 -15.18
N PRO A 52 -2.40 2.82 -16.29
CA PRO A 52 -2.31 1.59 -17.08
C PRO A 52 -1.74 0.39 -16.30
N PHE A 53 -0.84 0.62 -15.33
CA PHE A 53 -0.24 -0.44 -14.54
C PHE A 53 -1.18 -0.93 -13.42
N PHE A 54 -1.95 -0.02 -12.81
CA PHE A 54 -2.95 -0.32 -11.79
C PHE A 54 -4.36 0.00 -12.31
N PRO A 55 -4.97 -0.89 -13.12
CA PRO A 55 -6.28 -0.65 -13.71
C PRO A 55 -7.40 -0.47 -12.68
N ASP A 56 -7.19 -0.96 -11.45
CA ASP A 56 -8.09 -0.74 -10.31
C ASP A 56 -8.32 0.75 -10.03
N LEU A 57 -7.35 1.62 -10.34
CA LEU A 57 -7.47 3.07 -10.14
C LEU A 57 -8.49 3.73 -11.08
N SER A 58 -8.78 3.11 -12.23
CA SER A 58 -9.80 3.56 -13.17
C SER A 58 -11.19 2.98 -12.87
N ASP A 59 -11.30 2.03 -11.93
CA ASP A 59 -12.57 1.42 -11.55
C ASP A 59 -13.41 2.41 -10.73
N ARG A 60 -14.69 2.59 -11.09
CA ARG A 60 -15.60 3.52 -10.38
C ARG A 60 -15.83 3.15 -8.91
N ARG A 61 -15.60 1.89 -8.54
CA ARG A 61 -15.68 1.40 -7.15
C ARG A 61 -14.47 1.84 -6.34
N PHE A 62 -13.36 2.21 -6.98
CA PHE A 62 -12.19 2.75 -6.33
C PHE A 62 -12.40 4.24 -6.01
N ALA A 63 -13.20 4.49 -4.97
CA ALA A 63 -13.53 5.82 -4.49
C ALA A 63 -12.91 6.06 -3.11
N SER A 64 -12.44 7.29 -2.89
CA SER A 64 -11.90 7.71 -1.59
C SER A 64 -12.30 9.15 -1.29
N THR A 65 -12.49 9.46 0.00
CA THR A 65 -12.67 10.84 0.47
C THR A 65 -11.39 11.66 0.34
N VAL A 66 -10.23 11.02 0.44
CA VAL A 66 -8.91 11.66 0.39
C VAL A 66 -7.94 10.79 -0.41
N ALA A 67 -7.13 11.42 -1.25
CA ALA A 67 -6.02 10.79 -1.94
C ALA A 67 -4.72 11.57 -1.69
N LEU A 68 -3.61 10.85 -1.53
CA LEU A 68 -2.27 11.40 -1.44
C LEU A 68 -1.44 10.83 -2.59
N VAL A 69 -0.76 11.69 -3.34
CA VAL A 69 0.13 11.29 -4.44
C VAL A 69 1.55 11.75 -4.15
N HIS A 70 2.52 10.92 -4.53
CA HIS A 70 3.93 11.21 -4.39
C HIS A 70 4.70 10.75 -5.62
N SER A 71 5.66 11.55 -6.07
CA SER A 71 6.63 11.19 -7.09
C SER A 71 8.03 11.42 -6.54
N ARG A 72 8.89 10.41 -6.67
CA ARG A 72 10.25 10.42 -6.14
C ARG A 72 11.25 10.51 -7.29
N PHE A 73 12.16 11.48 -7.21
CA PHE A 73 13.38 11.48 -8.02
C PHE A 73 14.50 10.77 -7.24
N SER A 74 15.10 9.73 -7.82
CA SER A 74 16.17 8.95 -7.17
C SER A 74 17.53 9.36 -7.74
N THR A 75 18.48 9.67 -6.86
CA THR A 75 19.91 9.79 -7.22
C THR A 75 20.60 8.44 -7.29
N ASN A 76 19.92 7.35 -6.91
CA ASN A 76 20.39 5.97 -7.08
C ASN A 76 19.88 5.41 -8.41
N THR A 77 20.76 4.67 -9.11
CA THR A 77 20.46 4.01 -10.38
C THR A 77 19.81 2.63 -10.22
N PHE A 78 19.89 2.01 -9.04
CA PHE A 78 19.26 0.72 -8.77
C PHE A 78 17.86 0.87 -8.15
N PRO A 79 16.83 0.26 -8.77
CA PRO A 79 15.46 0.28 -8.26
C PRO A 79 15.31 -0.47 -6.93
N SER A 80 14.52 0.05 -5.99
CA SER A 80 14.14 -0.63 -4.75
C SER A 80 12.67 -0.36 -4.41
N TRP A 81 11.84 -1.39 -4.54
CA TRP A 81 10.39 -1.33 -4.29
C TRP A 81 10.02 -0.84 -2.88
N PRO A 82 10.71 -1.24 -1.80
CA PRO A 82 10.44 -0.68 -0.48
C PRO A 82 10.62 0.85 -0.39
N LEU A 83 11.50 1.43 -1.21
CA LEU A 83 11.84 2.86 -1.18
C LEU A 83 11.01 3.73 -2.14
N ALA A 84 10.17 3.12 -2.98
CA ALA A 84 9.30 3.83 -3.93
C ALA A 84 8.15 4.61 -3.27
#